data_AF-E2AU82-F1
#
_entry.id   AF-E2AU82-F1
#
_cell.length_a   1.000
_cell.length_b   1.000
_cell.length_c   1.000
_cell.angle_alpha   90.00
_cell.angle_beta   90.00
_cell.angle_gamma   90.00
#
_symmetry.space_group_name_H-M   'P 1'
#
loop_
_entity.id
_entity.type
_entity.pdbx_description
1 polymer ?
#
loop_
_entity_poly.entity_id
_entity_poly.type
_entity_poly.pdbx_seq_one_letter_code
_entity_poly.pdbx_strand_id
1 'polypeptide(L)'
;QQLDISKSSVQRILTKDLHLHAYKIQLTQELQPADHAQRRTFANWILEHQQIDGDFSKKIIFSDEAHFQLNGYVNKQNCRIWGTENPQVIQQLPMHPPRVSVWCGF
;
A
#
# COMPACT_ATOMS: atom_id res chain seq x y z
N GLN A 1 -20.46 -9.92 15.26
CA GLN A 1 -19.13 -9.88 15.92
C GLN A 1 -18.81 -11.29 16.38
N GLN A 2 -17.60 -11.79 16.13
CA GLN A 2 -17.28 -13.22 16.32
C GLN A 2 -16.93 -13.60 17.77
N LEU A 3 -16.66 -12.61 18.63
CA LEU A 3 -16.23 -12.80 20.02
C LEU A 3 -17.23 -12.25 21.06
N ASP A 4 -18.34 -11.64 20.63
CA ASP A 4 -19.32 -10.97 21.50
C ASP A 4 -18.71 -9.96 22.52
N ILE A 5 -17.58 -9.34 22.15
CA ILE A 5 -16.87 -8.34 22.95
C ILE A 5 -16.95 -6.99 22.24
N SER A 6 -17.14 -5.92 23.01
CA SER A 6 -17.14 -4.56 22.47
C SER A 6 -15.79 -4.19 21.84
N LYS A 7 -15.83 -3.32 20.82
CA LYS A 7 -14.61 -2.85 20.14
C LYS A 7 -13.61 -2.20 21.10
N SER A 8 -14.10 -1.44 22.09
CA SER A 8 -13.26 -0.78 23.10
C SER A 8 -12.56 -1.79 24.00
N SER A 9 -13.25 -2.86 24.40
CA SER A 9 -12.64 -3.94 25.19
C SER A 9 -11.56 -4.68 24.41
N VAL A 10 -11.78 -4.99 23.12
CA VAL A 10 -10.74 -5.58 22.26
C VAL A 10 -9.52 -4.66 22.16
N GLN A 11 -9.73 -3.36 21.93
CA GLN A 11 -8.62 -2.40 21.86
C GLN A 11 -7.85 -2.30 23.17
N ARG A 12 -8.54 -2.30 24.32
CA ARG A 12 -7.90 -2.31 25.64
C ARG A 12 -7.07 -3.57 25.83
N ILE A 13 -7.63 -4.75 25.55
CA ILE A 13 -6.91 -6.02 25.70
C ILE A 13 -5.64 -6.02 24.83
N LEU A 14 -5.75 -5.66 23.56
CA LEU A 14 -4.62 -5.66 22.63
C LEU A 14 -3.51 -4.68 23.07
N THR A 15 -3.86 -3.47 23.52
CA THR A 15 -2.87 -2.40 23.78
C THR A 15 -2.40 -2.31 25.23
N LYS A 16 -3.25 -2.66 26.19
CA LYS A 16 -2.99 -2.49 27.64
C LYS A 16 -2.69 -3.79 28.35
N ASP A 17 -3.41 -4.86 28.00
CA ASP A 17 -3.25 -6.14 28.71
C ASP A 17 -2.17 -7.00 28.02
N LEU A 18 -2.08 -6.96 26.69
CA LEU A 18 -1.14 -7.73 25.88
C LEU A 18 0.03 -6.91 25.31
N HIS A 19 -0.01 -5.58 25.42
CA HIS A 19 1.03 -4.66 24.92
C HIS A 19 1.41 -4.87 23.44
N LEU A 20 0.43 -5.17 22.58
CA LEU A 20 0.64 -5.37 21.15
C LEU A 20 0.60 -4.05 20.37
N HIS A 21 1.38 -4.01 19.30
CA HIS A 21 1.42 -2.93 18.33
C HIS A 21 0.68 -3.31 17.05
N ALA A 22 0.01 -2.33 16.44
CA ALA A 22 -0.67 -2.50 15.16
C ALA A 22 0.28 -2.24 13.99
N TYR A 23 0.56 -3.27 13.20
CA TYR A 23 1.35 -3.19 11.98
C TYR A 23 0.46 -3.13 10.75
N LYS A 24 0.75 -2.19 9.85
CA LYS A 24 0.05 -2.04 8.58
C LYS A 24 0.63 -2.99 7.55
N ILE A 25 -0.25 -3.73 6.87
CA ILE A 25 0.14 -4.60 5.76
C ILE A 25 0.59 -3.72 4.59
N GLN A 26 1.81 -3.94 4.12
CA GLN A 26 2.39 -3.27 2.96
C GLN A 26 2.41 -4.26 1.79
N LEU A 27 1.92 -3.83 0.63
CA LEU A 27 2.19 -4.51 -0.63
C LEU A 27 3.34 -3.75 -1.27
N THR A 28 4.47 -4.40 -1.38
CA THR A 28 5.66 -3.87 -2.05
C THR A 28 5.95 -4.70 -3.27
N GLN A 29 6.48 -4.06 -4.30
CA GLN A 29 7.15 -4.75 -5.39
C GLN A 29 8.61 -4.89 -5.02
N GLU A 30 9.20 -6.04 -5.33
CA GLU A 30 10.63 -6.24 -5.19
C GLU A 30 11.37 -5.33 -6.19
N LEU A 31 12.30 -4.52 -5.69
CA LEU A 31 13.15 -3.66 -6.52
C LEU A 31 14.45 -4.39 -6.83
N GLN A 32 14.79 -4.44 -8.10
CA GLN A 32 16.08 -4.91 -8.57
C GLN A 32 17.13 -3.79 -8.43
N PRO A 33 18.43 -4.12 -8.28
CA PRO A 33 19.48 -3.12 -8.16
C PRO A 33 19.48 -2.06 -9.27
N ALA A 34 19.14 -2.46 -10.51
CA ALA A 34 19.04 -1.57 -11.66
C ALA A 34 17.89 -0.54 -11.54
N ASP A 35 16.79 -0.89 -10.86
CA ASP A 35 15.62 -0.01 -10.70
C ASP A 35 15.98 1.26 -9.94
N HIS A 36 16.92 1.18 -8.99
CA HIS A 36 17.38 2.34 -8.23
C HIS A 36 18.01 3.41 -9.13
N ALA A 37 18.84 2.98 -10.08
CA ALA A 37 19.49 3.89 -11.02
C ALA A 37 18.45 4.50 -11.97
N GLN A 38 17.57 3.67 -12.55
CA GLN A 38 16.52 4.14 -13.48
C GLN A 38 15.58 5.15 -12.82
N ARG A 39 15.12 4.86 -11.59
CA ARG A 39 14.25 5.76 -10.82
C ARG A 39 14.94 7.10 -10.52
N ARG A 40 16.24 7.10 -10.21
CA ARG A 40 17.00 8.34 -9.99
C ARG A 40 17.13 9.15 -11.27
N THR A 41 17.45 8.50 -12.39
CA THR A 41 17.54 9.17 -13.70
C THR A 41 16.21 9.82 -14.06
N PHE A 42 15.10 9.11 -13.90
CA PHE A 42 13.76 9.66 -14.16
C PHE A 42 13.43 10.85 -13.24
N ALA A 43 13.74 10.76 -11.95
CA ALA A 43 13.50 11.85 -11.01
C ALA A 43 14.30 13.12 -11.39
N ASN A 44 15.57 12.97 -11.74
CA ASN A 44 16.40 14.09 -12.19
C ASN A 44 15.87 14.70 -13.48
N TRP A 45 15.44 13.86 -14.45
CA TRP A 45 14.85 14.33 -15.69
C TRP A 45 13.61 15.21 -15.46
N ILE A 46 12.69 14.80 -14.57
CA ILE A 46 11.52 15.64 -14.21
C ILE A 46 11.98 16.97 -13.60
N LEU A 47 12.95 16.93 -12.69
CA LEU A 47 13.45 18.14 -12.02
C LEU A 47 14.04 19.14 -13.02
N GLU A 48 14.83 18.65 -13.99
CA GLU A 48 15.40 19.48 -15.06
C GLU A 48 14.32 20.13 -15.93
N HIS A 49 13.29 19.37 -16.32
CA HIS A 49 12.19 19.89 -17.14
C HIS A 49 11.35 20.92 -16.39
N GLN A 50 11.17 20.73 -15.08
CA GLN A 50 10.48 21.68 -14.22
C GLN A 50 11.26 22.98 -14.02
N GLN A 51 12.61 22.97 -14.14
CA GLN A 51 13.41 24.21 -14.14
C GLN A 51 13.29 24.98 -15.45
N ILE A 52 13.18 24.29 -16.58
CA ILE A 52 13.01 24.91 -17.91
C ILE A 52 11.59 25.48 -18.06
N ASP A 53 10.60 24.74 -17.59
CA ASP A 53 9.19 25.09 -17.67
C ASP A 53 8.54 24.89 -16.29
N GLY A 54 8.27 26.02 -15.61
CA GLY A 54 7.66 26.01 -14.29
C GLY A 54 6.25 25.41 -14.25
N ASP A 55 5.59 25.25 -15.39
CA ASP A 55 4.28 24.59 -15.51
C ASP A 55 4.37 23.17 -16.09
N PHE A 56 5.57 22.61 -16.28
CA PHE A 56 5.78 21.29 -16.89
C PHE A 56 4.92 20.20 -16.25
N SER A 57 4.92 20.13 -14.93
CA SER A 57 4.08 19.18 -14.16
C SER A 57 2.58 19.25 -14.47
N LYS A 58 2.03 20.42 -14.81
CA LYS A 58 0.61 20.58 -15.16
C LYS A 58 0.27 20.11 -16.57
N LYS A 59 1.29 19.87 -17.40
CA LYS A 59 1.14 19.40 -18.79
C LYS A 59 1.22 17.87 -18.88
N ILE A 60 1.53 17.20 -17.78
CA ILE A 60 1.57 15.74 -17.70
C ILE A 60 0.16 15.24 -17.40
N ILE A 61 -0.36 14.39 -18.28
CA ILE A 61 -1.57 13.59 -18.01
C ILE A 61 -1.08 12.23 -17.53
N PHE A 62 -1.46 11.86 -16.33
CA PHE A 62 -1.18 10.55 -15.76
C PHE A 62 -2.32 9.59 -16.11
N SER A 63 -2.01 8.31 -16.21
CA SER A 63 -3.02 7.27 -16.27
C SER A 63 -2.61 6.12 -15.37
N ASP A 64 -3.59 5.45 -14.78
CA ASP A 64 -3.35 4.28 -13.95
C ASP A 64 -4.45 3.22 -14.16
N GLU A 65 -4.09 1.97 -13.88
CA GLU A 65 -5.02 0.86 -13.82
C GLU A 65 -5.09 0.32 -12.39
N ALA A 66 -6.29 0.30 -11.82
CA ALA A 66 -6.53 -0.21 -10.47
C ALA A 66 -7.43 -1.46 -10.51
N HIS A 67 -7.06 -2.47 -9.73
CA HIS A 67 -7.84 -3.69 -9.55
C HIS A 67 -8.56 -3.72 -8.20
N PHE A 68 -9.87 -3.93 -8.22
CA PHE A 68 -10.72 -4.09 -7.03
C PHE A 68 -11.20 -5.53 -6.92
N GLN A 69 -10.87 -6.19 -5.81
CA GLN A 69 -11.26 -7.58 -5.58
C GLN A 69 -12.65 -7.65 -4.95
N LEU A 70 -13.54 -8.50 -5.48
CA LEU A 70 -14.94 -8.57 -5.07
C LEU A 70 -15.20 -9.49 -3.86
N ASN A 71 -14.21 -10.31 -3.48
CA ASN A 71 -14.35 -11.36 -2.46
C ASN A 71 -13.95 -10.91 -1.03
N GLY A 72 -13.81 -9.61 -0.77
CA GLY A 72 -13.44 -9.11 0.57
C GLY A 72 -12.00 -9.40 0.97
N TYR A 73 -11.12 -9.65 -0.01
CA TYR A 73 -9.70 -9.79 0.20
C TYR A 73 -9.12 -8.65 1.03
N VAL A 74 -8.08 -8.96 1.80
CA VAL A 74 -7.42 -8.10 2.80
C VAL A 74 -7.47 -6.63 2.39
N ASN A 75 -8.41 -5.89 2.98
CA ASN A 75 -8.45 -4.44 2.82
C ASN A 75 -7.29 -3.86 3.63
N LYS A 76 -6.17 -3.54 2.96
CA LYS A 76 -4.95 -3.00 3.58
C LYS A 76 -5.19 -1.72 4.39
N GLN A 77 -6.25 -0.96 4.08
CA GLN A 77 -6.58 0.22 4.88
C GLN A 77 -7.06 -0.17 6.28
N ASN A 78 -7.91 -1.19 6.36
CA ASN A 78 -8.58 -1.61 7.60
C ASN A 78 -7.92 -2.80 8.30
N CYS A 79 -7.09 -3.56 7.61
CA CYS A 79 -6.42 -4.73 8.16
C CYS A 79 -5.12 -4.33 8.88
N ARG A 80 -4.96 -4.80 10.11
CA ARG A 80 -3.78 -4.63 10.95
C ARG A 80 -3.38 -5.97 11.53
N ILE A 81 -2.09 -6.24 11.52
CA ILE A 81 -1.51 -7.36 12.25
C ILE A 81 -1.13 -6.83 13.63
N TRP A 82 -1.53 -7.52 14.69
CA TRP A 82 -1.20 -7.15 16.07
C TRP A 82 -0.11 -8.09 16.57
N GLY A 83 1.00 -7.53 17.03
CA GLY A 83 2.14 -8.30 17.52
C GLY A 83 3.01 -7.46 18.46
N THR A 84 3.84 -8.12 19.26
CA THR A 84 4.89 -7.45 20.04
C THR A 84 6.02 -6.93 19.15
N GLU A 85 6.25 -7.62 18.03
CA GLU A 85 7.25 -7.28 17.03
C GLU A 85 6.64 -7.30 15.63
N ASN A 86 7.28 -6.61 14.68
CA ASN A 86 6.87 -6.69 13.28
C ASN A 86 7.27 -8.07 12.74
N PRO A 87 6.31 -8.90 12.28
CA PRO A 87 6.62 -10.25 11.85
C PRO A 87 7.52 -10.31 10.61
N GLN A 88 7.64 -9.21 9.83
CA GLN A 88 8.45 -9.14 8.60
C GLN A 88 8.14 -10.28 7.60
N VAL A 89 6.95 -10.89 7.70
CA VAL A 89 6.53 -12.00 6.85
C VAL A 89 6.05 -11.46 5.51
N ILE A 90 6.64 -11.96 4.44
CA ILE A 90 6.18 -11.74 3.07
C ILE A 90 5.32 -12.96 2.70
N GLN A 91 4.04 -12.71 2.40
CA GLN A 91 3.15 -13.75 1.90
C GLN A 91 2.96 -13.57 0.39
N GLN A 92 3.32 -14.60 -0.37
CA GLN A 92 3.00 -14.68 -1.80
C GLN A 92 1.57 -15.21 -1.95
N LEU A 93 0.77 -14.54 -2.76
CA LEU A 93 -0.63 -14.88 -2.96
C LEU A 93 -0.92 -15.00 -4.47
N PRO A 94 -1.85 -15.90 -4.86
CA PRO A 94 -2.19 -16.10 -6.26
C PRO A 94 -2.78 -14.83 -6.88
N MET A 95 -2.34 -14.52 -8.11
CA MET A 95 -2.51 -13.21 -8.73
C MET A 95 -3.92 -12.94 -9.29
N HIS A 96 -4.79 -13.96 -9.37
CA HIS A 96 -6.02 -13.90 -10.18
C HIS A 96 -7.34 -14.23 -9.42
N PRO A 97 -7.64 -13.61 -8.27
CA PRO A 97 -9.00 -13.63 -7.75
C PRO A 97 -9.94 -12.84 -8.69
N PRO A 98 -11.26 -13.13 -8.68
CA PRO A 98 -12.24 -12.32 -9.40
C PRO A 98 -12.14 -10.84 -9.01
N ARG A 99 -11.94 -9.97 -10.01
CA ARG A 99 -11.65 -8.56 -9.82
C ARG A 99 -12.32 -7.70 -10.88
N VAL A 100 -12.56 -6.45 -10.53
CA VAL A 100 -12.94 -5.38 -11.46
C VAL A 100 -11.69 -4.54 -11.72
N SER A 101 -11.34 -4.34 -12.99
CA SER A 101 -10.30 -3.42 -13.40
C SER A 101 -10.91 -2.08 -13.79
N VAL A 102 -10.31 -0.99 -13.33
CA VAL A 102 -10.67 0.37 -13.73
C VAL A 102 -9.42 1.03 -14.29
N TRP A 103 -9.56 1.68 -15.44
CA TRP A 103 -8.54 2.54 -16.02
C TRP A 103 -9.01 3.99 -15.93
N CYS A 104 -8.12 4.89 -15.54
CA CYS A 104 -8.42 6.32 -15.47
C CYS A 104 -7.21 7.15 -15.90
N GLY A 105 -7.46 8.32 -16.50
CA GLY A 105 -6.45 9.33 -16.77
C GLY A 105 -6.82 10.66 -16.11
N PHE A 106 -5.84 11.38 -15.58
CA PHE A 106 -6.02 12.64 -14.86
C PHE A 106 -4.82 13.57 -14.98
#